data_AF-A0A7L4RIF9-F1
#
_entry.id   AF-A0A7L4RIF9-F1
#
_cell.length_a   1.000
_cell.length_b   1.000
_cell.length_c   1.000
_cell.angle_alpha   90.00
_cell.angle_beta   90.00
_cell.angle_gamma   90.00
#
_symmetry.space_group_name_H-M   'P 1'
#
loop_
_entity.id
_entity.type
_entity.pdbx_description
1 polymer ?
#
loop_
_entity_poly.entity_id
_entity_poly.type
_entity_poly.pdbx_seq_one_letter_code
_entity_poly.pdbx_strand_id
1 'polypeptide(L)'
;MPEKDTKQSDDKGLLYVLIYFFTWLTGIIFFVIEKDNKKVRFHALQAIFLGIVMMVLSMTLILSIVSLLLWIYGLYIGFKQSQGETIRVPYLAEYADKYV
;
A
#
# COMPACT_ATOMS: atom_id res chain seq x y z
N MET A 1 -34.78 -20.22 -28.66
CA MET A 1 -34.27 -19.87 -27.31
C MET A 1 -32.90 -20.49 -27.21
N PRO A 2 -31.78 -19.75 -27.15
CA PRO A 2 -30.49 -20.39 -26.99
C PRO A 2 -30.36 -20.90 -25.55
N GLU A 3 -30.05 -22.18 -25.49
CA GLU A 3 -29.84 -23.03 -24.32
C GLU A 3 -28.77 -22.43 -23.40
N LYS A 4 -29.12 -22.19 -22.14
CA LYS A 4 -28.14 -21.86 -21.09
C LYS A 4 -27.42 -23.15 -20.73
N ASP A 5 -26.33 -23.44 -21.43
CA ASP A 5 -25.42 -24.54 -21.10
C ASP A 5 -24.76 -24.29 -19.72
N THR A 6 -25.45 -24.79 -18.69
CA THR A 6 -24.93 -25.67 -17.63
C THR A 6 -23.43 -25.59 -17.28
N LYS A 7 -23.14 -24.92 -16.15
CA LYS A 7 -22.07 -25.24 -15.16
C LYS A 7 -20.71 -25.72 -15.69
N GLN A 8 -19.96 -24.84 -16.36
CA GLN A 8 -18.52 -25.03 -16.62
C GLN A 8 -17.63 -23.97 -15.92
N SER A 9 -18.05 -23.39 -14.78
CA SER A 9 -17.55 -22.05 -14.41
C SER A 9 -17.06 -21.78 -12.98
N ASP A 10 -17.03 -22.74 -12.05
CA ASP A 10 -16.50 -22.45 -10.69
C ASP A 10 -14.97 -22.30 -10.68
N ASP A 11 -14.24 -23.23 -11.31
CA ASP A 11 -12.77 -23.22 -11.30
C ASP A 11 -12.18 -21.99 -12.00
N LYS A 12 -12.79 -21.55 -13.12
CA LYS A 12 -12.32 -20.37 -13.86
C LYS A 12 -12.62 -19.08 -13.10
N GLY A 13 -13.76 -18.99 -12.40
CA GLY A 13 -14.08 -17.85 -11.55
C GLY A 13 -13.08 -17.72 -10.40
N LEU A 14 -12.81 -18.83 -9.71
CA LEU A 14 -11.83 -18.88 -8.63
C LEU A 14 -10.42 -18.53 -9.11
N LEU A 15 -10.01 -19.01 -10.28
CA LEU A 15 -8.72 -18.69 -10.90
C LEU A 15 -8.52 -17.17 -11.01
N TYR A 16 -9.50 -16.45 -11.54
CA TYR A 16 -9.38 -14.99 -11.67
C TYR A 16 -9.31 -14.31 -10.31
N VAL A 17 -10.01 -14.79 -9.28
CA VAL A 17 -9.89 -14.27 -7.91
C VAL A 17 -8.46 -14.50 -7.35
N LEU A 18 -7.91 -15.70 -7.54
CA LEU A 18 -6.57 -16.07 -7.07
C LEU A 18 -5.47 -15.22 -7.70
N ILE A 19 -5.62 -14.82 -8.97
CA ILE A 19 -4.68 -13.91 -9.64
C ILE A 19 -4.52 -12.58 -8.88
N TYR A 20 -5.60 -12.07 -8.30
CA TYR A 20 -5.59 -10.80 -7.56
C TYR A 20 -5.37 -10.98 -6.05
N PHE A 21 -5.39 -12.20 -5.51
CA PHE A 21 -5.36 -12.45 -4.06
C PHE A 21 -4.15 -11.82 -3.35
N PHE A 22 -2.96 -11.90 -3.95
CA PHE A 22 -1.76 -11.20 -3.48
C PHE A 22 -1.26 -10.19 -4.53
N THR A 23 -2.19 -9.66 -5.33
CA THR A 23 -1.96 -8.57 -6.30
C THR A 23 -0.78 -8.86 -7.22
N TRP A 24 0.35 -8.17 -7.06
CA TRP A 24 1.49 -8.30 -7.94
C TRP A 24 2.22 -9.64 -7.79
N LEU A 25 2.26 -10.25 -6.60
CA LEU A 25 2.98 -11.51 -6.42
C LEU A 25 2.23 -12.67 -7.09
N THR A 26 0.93 -12.80 -6.83
CA THR A 26 0.09 -13.80 -7.50
C THR A 26 -0.02 -13.51 -9.00
N GLY A 27 -0.09 -12.23 -9.39
CA GLY A 27 0.00 -11.82 -10.79
C GLY A 27 1.27 -12.31 -11.50
N ILE A 28 2.45 -12.17 -10.89
CA ILE A 28 3.70 -12.72 -11.45
C ILE A 28 3.62 -14.24 -11.59
N ILE A 29 3.17 -14.94 -10.54
CA ILE A 29 3.08 -16.41 -10.54
C ILE A 29 2.20 -16.88 -11.71
N PHE A 30 0.98 -16.34 -11.83
CA PHE A 30 0.06 -16.73 -12.90
C PHE A 30 0.55 -16.29 -14.28
N PHE A 31 1.24 -15.16 -14.41
CA PHE A 31 1.81 -14.74 -15.70
C PHE A 31 2.96 -15.67 -16.15
N VAL A 32 3.73 -16.20 -15.21
CA VAL A 32 4.83 -17.13 -15.50
C VAL A 32 4.30 -18.54 -15.81
N ILE A 33 3.36 -19.05 -15.02
CA ILE A 33 2.83 -20.41 -15.18
C ILE A 33 1.93 -20.52 -16.42
N GLU A 34 1.05 -19.55 -16.64
CA GLU A 34 0.12 -19.59 -17.76
C GLU A 34 0.77 -19.10 -19.05
N LYS A 35 0.78 -19.96 -20.08
CA LYS A 35 1.40 -19.64 -21.39
C LYS A 35 0.39 -19.46 -22.51
N ASP A 36 -0.70 -20.22 -22.49
CA ASP A 36 -1.62 -20.33 -23.63
C ASP A 36 -2.88 -19.49 -23.44
N ASN A 37 -3.35 -19.36 -22.20
CA ASN A 37 -4.56 -18.60 -21.92
C ASN A 37 -4.30 -17.09 -21.86
N LYS A 38 -4.51 -16.43 -23.00
CA LYS A 38 -4.36 -14.97 -23.13
C LYS A 38 -5.19 -14.17 -22.11
N LYS A 39 -6.37 -14.64 -21.71
CA LYS A 39 -7.23 -13.94 -20.72
C LYS A 39 -6.64 -13.99 -19.32
N VAL A 40 -6.14 -15.15 -18.90
CA VAL A 40 -5.47 -15.33 -17.60
C VAL A 40 -4.20 -14.50 -17.55
N ARG A 41 -3.39 -14.51 -18.63
CA ARG A 41 -2.18 -13.68 -18.73
C ARG A 41 -2.48 -12.18 -18.68
N PHE A 42 -3.58 -11.74 -19.29
CA PHE A 42 -4.03 -10.34 -19.19
C PHE A 42 -4.35 -9.94 -17.75
N HIS A 43 -5.17 -10.73 -17.04
CA HIS A 43 -5.49 -10.44 -15.64
C HIS A 43 -4.27 -10.53 -14.73
N ALA A 44 -3.34 -11.44 -15.03
CA ALA A 44 -2.07 -11.58 -14.32
C ALA A 44 -1.21 -10.31 -14.45
N LEU A 45 -1.02 -9.78 -15.67
CA LEU A 45 -0.33 -8.50 -15.87
C LEU A 45 -1.06 -7.34 -15.20
N GLN A 46 -2.39 -7.29 -15.29
CA GLN A 46 -3.18 -6.26 -14.63
C GLN A 46 -2.99 -6.28 -13.11
N ALA A 47 -2.96 -7.47 -12.49
CA ALA A 47 -2.71 -7.63 -11.06
C ALA A 47 -1.31 -7.16 -10.66
N ILE A 48 -0.31 -7.39 -11.51
CA ILE A 48 1.07 -6.86 -11.35
C ILE A 48 1.06 -5.34 -11.32
N PHE A 49 0.54 -4.70 -12.36
CA PHE A 49 0.55 -3.24 -12.43
C PHE A 49 -0.25 -2.59 -11.31
N LEU A 50 -1.44 -3.11 -11.00
CA LEU A 50 -2.25 -2.61 -9.88
C LEU A 50 -1.53 -2.79 -8.54
N GLY A 51 -0.89 -3.94 -8.31
CA GLY A 51 -0.15 -4.18 -7.07
C GLY A 51 1.04 -3.24 -6.90
N ILE A 52 1.77 -2.93 -7.97
CA ILE A 52 2.88 -1.96 -7.92
C ILE A 52 2.34 -0.55 -7.64
N VAL A 53 1.28 -0.12 -8.31
CA VAL A 53 0.64 1.18 -8.07
C VAL A 53 0.19 1.28 -6.60
N MET A 54 -0.47 0.24 -6.08
CA MET A 54 -0.87 0.21 -4.67
C MET A 54 0.32 0.27 -3.71
N MET A 55 1.44 -0.38 -4.02
CA MET A 55 2.65 -0.33 -3.20
C MET A 55 3.27 1.08 -3.15
N VAL A 56 3.31 1.78 -4.28
CA VAL A 56 3.83 3.15 -4.34
C VAL A 56 2.90 4.10 -3.57
N LEU A 57 1.58 3.98 -3.78
CA LEU A 57 0.61 4.83 -3.09
C LEU A 57 0.61 4.60 -1.57
N SER A 58 0.78 3.35 -1.11
CA SER A 58 0.83 3.06 0.33
C SER A 58 2.04 3.71 1.00
N MET A 59 3.19 3.78 0.33
CA MET A 59 4.35 4.52 0.82
C MET A 59 4.03 6.01 1.02
N THR A 60 3.36 6.64 0.05
CA THR A 60 2.97 8.06 0.17
C THR A 60 2.01 8.32 1.32
N LEU A 61 1.07 7.40 1.56
CA LEU A 61 0.13 7.50 2.67
C LEU A 61 0.84 7.38 4.03
N ILE A 62 1.78 6.43 4.16
CA ILE A 62 2.56 6.26 5.39
C ILE A 62 3.35 7.53 5.70
N LEU A 63 4.06 8.09 4.71
CA LEU A 63 4.81 9.34 4.86
C LEU A 63 3.89 10.51 5.27
N SER A 64 2.67 10.55 4.74
CA SER A 64 1.68 11.58 5.09
C SER A 64 1.25 11.47 6.55
N ILE A 65 1.00 10.25 7.03
CA ILE A 65 0.63 10.00 8.44
C ILE A 65 1.78 10.38 9.37
N VAL A 66 3.02 9.99 9.06
CA VAL A 66 4.20 10.35 9.85
C VAL A 66 4.37 11.87 9.92
N SER A 67 4.20 12.57 8.79
CA SER A 67 4.29 14.04 8.73
C SER A 67 3.22 14.71 9.61
N LEU A 68 1.99 14.20 9.58
CA LEU A 68 0.90 14.69 10.42
C LEU A 68 1.20 14.47 11.91
N LEU A 69 1.73 13.31 12.28
CA LEU A 69 2.09 13.01 13.67
C LEU A 69 3.21 13.92 14.18
N LEU A 70 4.24 14.19 13.38
CA LEU A 70 5.31 15.13 13.73
C LEU A 70 4.78 16.55 13.91
N TRP A 71 3.85 16.99 13.07
CA TRP A 71 3.20 18.28 13.20
C TRP A 71 2.38 18.38 14.51
N ILE A 72 1.57 17.36 14.82
CA ILE A 72 0.81 17.28 16.08
C ILE A 72 1.77 17.27 17.29
N TYR A 73 2.88 16.54 17.20
CA TYR A 73 3.89 16.51 18.26
C TYR A 73 4.53 17.90 18.49
N GLY A 74 4.79 18.67 17.44
CA GLY A 74 5.24 20.06 17.55
C GLY A 74 4.24 20.95 18.30
N LEU A 75 2.94 20.82 18.00
CA LEU A 75 1.89 21.52 18.74
C LEU A 75 1.86 21.11 20.22
N TYR A 76 2.01 19.83 20.50
CA TYR A 76 2.08 19.31 21.86
C TYR A 76 3.26 19.90 22.64
N ILE A 77 4.45 19.99 22.03
CA ILE A 77 5.62 20.65 22.65
C ILE A 77 5.31 22.11 22.97
N GLY A 78 4.73 22.86 22.02
CA GLY A 78 4.35 24.25 22.25
C GLY A 78 3.34 24.41 23.39
N PHE A 79 2.36 23.50 23.47
CA PHE A 79 1.40 23.47 24.57
C PHE A 79 2.04 23.15 25.93
N LYS A 80 3.00 22.22 25.99
CA LYS A 80 3.72 21.93 27.24
C LYS A 80 4.61 23.10 27.66
N GLN A 81 5.22 23.78 26.69
CA GLN A 81 5.99 25.00 26.95
C GLN A 81 5.10 26.12 27.52
N SER A 82 3.84 26.25 27.08
CA SER A 82 2.91 27.24 27.65
C SER A 82 2.51 26.93 29.10
N GLN A 83 2.69 25.68 29.54
CA GLN A 83 2.55 25.26 30.95
C GLN A 83 3.83 25.46 31.77
N GLY A 84 4.91 25.98 31.16
CA GLY A 84 6.21 26.14 31.81
C GLY A 84 7.09 24.88 31.77
N GLU A 85 6.65 23.82 31.10
CA GLU A 85 7.43 22.59 30.94
C GLU A 85 8.18 22.57 29.60
N THR A 86 9.51 22.64 29.65
CA THR A 86 10.34 22.59 28.44
C THR A 86 10.67 21.15 28.07
N ILE A 87 10.07 20.68 26.97
CA ILE A 87 10.38 19.39 26.38
C ILE A 87 11.62 19.53 25.49
N ARG A 88 12.69 18.83 25.85
CA ARG A 88 13.92 18.74 25.02
C ARG A 88 13.83 17.52 24.11
N VAL A 89 13.63 17.74 22.82
CA VAL A 89 13.65 16.67 21.83
C VAL A 89 15.11 16.25 21.57
N PRO A 90 15.50 14.98 21.83
CA PRO A 90 16.86 14.52 21.59
C PRO A 90 17.32 14.75 20.15
N TYR A 91 18.62 14.97 19.94
CA TYR A 91 19.24 15.40 18.67
C TYR A 91 18.83 16.80 18.18
N LEU A 92 17.54 17.13 18.14
CA LEU A 92 17.05 18.44 17.68
C LEU A 92 17.42 19.55 18.66
N ALA A 93 17.20 19.33 19.95
CA ALA A 93 17.56 20.30 20.99
C ALA A 93 19.08 20.48 21.09
N GLU A 94 19.85 19.39 21.06
CA GLU A 94 21.32 19.44 21.05
C GLU A 94 21.89 20.18 19.84
N TYR A 95 21.24 20.05 18.68
CA TYR A 95 21.63 20.78 17.49
C TYR A 95 21.23 22.27 17.60
N ALA A 96 20.04 22.57 18.11
CA ALA A 96 19.57 23.94 18.30
C ALA A 96 20.44 24.73 19.28
N ASP A 97 20.88 24.11 20.39
CA ASP A 97 21.78 24.71 21.38
C ASP A 97 23.11 25.22 20.78
N LYS A 98 23.50 24.75 19.58
CA LYS A 98 24.73 25.24 18.92
C LYS A 98 24.56 26.65 18.33
N TYR A 99 23.34 27.15 18.20
CA TYR A 99 23.02 28.40 17.51
C TYR A 99 22.32 29.44 18.39
N VAL A 100 22.02 29.11 19.65
CA VAL A 100 21.42 30.01 20.65
C VAL A 100 22.31 30.06 21.88
#